data_AF-A0A952W784-F1
#
_entry.id   AF-A0A952W784-F1
#
_cell.length_a   1.000
_cell.length_b   1.000
_cell.length_c   1.000
_cell.angle_alpha   90.00
_cell.angle_beta   90.00
_cell.angle_gamma   90.00
#
_symmetry.space_group_name_H-M   'P 1'
#
loop_
_entity.id
_entity.type
_entity.pdbx_description
1 polymer ?
#
loop_
_entity_poly.entity_id
_entity_poly.type
_entity_poly.pdbx_seq_one_letter_code
_entity_poly.pdbx_strand_id
1 'polypeptide(L)'
;MQSAGSGVKSLAWAVDGRLSPVHGQGARTHASARAGQDTEKAMHSSSRKAFSLIELVIVVVILGIIGAIAIPRMSRGAEGAKDSALITDLATLRAAIDLYHTEHEGVYPTVANIVDQLTGYTDINGTVSPTGEKTGAYIYGPYIRSIPALKVGTNRGKSGIAAADGAGVGWIYIAASGTIKANLPDADVDASGTKYNTY
;
A
#
# COMPACT_ATOMS: atom_id res chain seq x y z
N MET A 1 -30.00 -41.53 -40.20
CA MET A 1 -29.33 -42.69 -39.57
C MET A 1 -28.18 -42.18 -38.71
N GLN A 2 -28.25 -42.45 -37.38
CA GLN A 2 -27.20 -42.70 -36.35
C GLN A 2 -25.87 -41.89 -36.44
N SER A 3 -25.26 -41.33 -35.39
CA SER A 3 -25.04 -41.74 -33.98
C SER A 3 -24.43 -40.52 -33.26
N ALA A 4 -24.97 -39.99 -32.17
CA ALA A 4 -24.72 -40.34 -30.75
C ALA A 4 -23.22 -40.39 -30.33
N GLY A 5 -22.86 -39.58 -29.34
CA GLY A 5 -21.54 -39.57 -28.69
C GLY A 5 -21.39 -38.51 -27.59
N SER A 6 -22.22 -38.57 -26.54
CA SER A 6 -22.06 -37.76 -25.32
C SER A 6 -21.03 -38.39 -24.37
N GLY A 7 -19.96 -37.66 -24.04
CA GLY A 7 -18.97 -38.08 -23.04
C GLY A 7 -19.16 -37.32 -21.73
N VAL A 8 -19.79 -37.97 -20.75
CA VAL A 8 -19.81 -37.57 -19.33
C VAL A 8 -18.86 -38.49 -18.55
N LYS A 9 -18.07 -37.96 -17.62
CA LYS A 9 -17.44 -38.61 -16.43
C LYS A 9 -16.58 -37.56 -15.70
N SER A 10 -17.01 -36.92 -14.60
CA SER A 10 -17.21 -37.41 -13.22
C SER A 10 -15.93 -37.88 -12.52
N LEU A 11 -15.33 -37.00 -11.68
CA LEU A 11 -14.42 -37.32 -10.57
C LEU A 11 -14.66 -36.23 -9.48
N ALA A 12 -15.58 -36.41 -8.52
CA ALA A 12 -15.40 -37.14 -7.26
C ALA A 12 -14.31 -36.51 -6.36
N TRP A 13 -14.70 -35.48 -5.58
CA TRP A 13 -13.95 -35.01 -4.42
C TRP A 13 -14.34 -35.87 -3.21
N ALA A 14 -13.36 -36.49 -2.56
CA ALA A 14 -13.57 -37.39 -1.44
C ALA A 14 -13.85 -36.59 -0.15
N VAL A 15 -15.03 -36.80 0.43
CA VAL A 15 -15.36 -36.51 1.83
C VAL A 15 -14.85 -37.69 2.66
N ASP A 16 -13.77 -37.50 3.43
CA ASP A 16 -13.38 -38.47 4.44
C ASP A 16 -14.03 -38.09 5.78
N GLY A 17 -15.09 -38.83 6.10
CA GLY A 17 -15.70 -38.85 7.41
C GLY A 17 -14.97 -39.85 8.30
N ARG A 18 -14.36 -39.36 9.37
CA ARG A 18 -13.82 -40.22 10.43
C ARG A 18 -14.50 -39.92 11.76
N LEU A 19 -15.59 -40.64 12.00
CA LEU A 19 -16.11 -40.94 13.33
C LEU A 19 -15.33 -42.14 13.89
N SER A 20 -14.96 -42.08 15.16
CA SER A 20 -14.56 -43.25 15.96
C SER A 20 -15.09 -43.10 17.39
N PRO A 21 -15.38 -44.21 18.10
CA PRO A 21 -16.54 -44.32 18.97
C PRO A 21 -16.29 -44.13 20.48
N VAL A 22 -17.41 -43.91 21.16
CA VAL A 22 -17.68 -44.10 22.59
C VAL A 22 -17.43 -45.54 23.03
N HIS A 23 -16.72 -45.76 24.15
CA HIS A 23 -17.12 -46.67 25.24
C HIS A 23 -16.13 -46.63 26.41
N GLY A 24 -16.64 -46.68 27.64
CA GLY A 24 -15.83 -46.99 28.82
C GLY A 24 -16.36 -46.50 30.16
N GLN A 25 -17.62 -46.83 30.51
CA GLN A 25 -18.05 -46.82 31.91
C GLN A 25 -17.32 -47.90 32.71
N GLY A 26 -16.75 -47.53 33.84
CA GLY A 26 -16.17 -48.44 34.82
C GLY A 26 -16.29 -47.85 36.22
N ALA A 27 -17.40 -48.15 36.89
CA ALA A 27 -17.57 -47.92 38.31
C ALA A 27 -16.64 -48.83 39.10
N ARG A 28 -15.81 -48.28 40.01
CA ARG A 28 -15.24 -49.02 41.15
C ARG A 28 -15.13 -48.11 42.36
N THR A 29 -16.01 -48.38 43.32
CA THR A 29 -15.89 -48.03 44.73
C THR A 29 -14.70 -48.74 45.35
N HIS A 30 -13.80 -48.03 46.03
CA HIS A 30 -13.04 -48.59 47.16
C HIS A 30 -12.80 -47.48 48.19
N ALA A 31 -13.40 -47.70 49.36
CA ALA A 31 -13.16 -46.94 50.56
C ALA A 31 -11.80 -47.30 51.19
N SER A 32 -11.38 -46.42 52.10
CA SER A 32 -10.45 -46.64 53.22
C SER A 32 -8.96 -46.37 53.01
N ALA A 33 -8.59 -45.20 53.57
CA ALA A 33 -7.47 -44.96 54.47
C ALA A 33 -6.04 -45.31 54.03
N ARG A 34 -5.21 -44.27 53.96
CA ARG A 34 -3.95 -44.22 54.72
C ARG A 34 -3.41 -42.79 54.79
N ALA A 35 -3.12 -42.38 56.02
CA ALA A 35 -2.31 -41.22 56.35
C ALA A 35 -0.88 -41.42 55.85
N GLY A 36 -0.27 -40.34 55.35
CA GLY A 36 1.11 -40.35 54.89
C GLY A 36 1.50 -39.04 54.22
N GLN A 37 1.85 -38.06 55.04
CA GLN A 37 2.93 -37.09 54.85
C GLN A 37 3.26 -36.68 53.40
N ASP A 38 2.70 -35.56 52.94
CA ASP A 38 3.19 -34.87 51.76
C ASP A 38 3.50 -33.40 52.08
N THR A 39 4.80 -33.15 52.23
CA THR A 39 5.52 -31.90 51.95
C THR A 39 4.92 -30.61 52.50
N GLU A 40 5.55 -30.11 53.56
CA GLU A 40 5.51 -28.71 53.97
C GLU A 40 5.88 -27.83 52.77
N LYS A 41 4.87 -27.37 52.05
CA LYS A 41 5.00 -26.49 50.90
C LYS A 41 5.45 -25.15 51.43
N ALA A 42 6.77 -24.92 51.45
CA ALA A 42 7.36 -23.63 51.77
C ALA A 42 6.67 -22.57 50.89
N MET A 43 5.80 -21.79 51.52
CA MET A 43 4.98 -20.79 50.86
C MET A 43 5.91 -19.63 50.53
N HIS A 44 6.57 -19.71 49.37
CA HIS A 44 7.39 -18.63 48.84
C HIS A 44 6.45 -17.45 48.56
N SER A 45 6.31 -16.56 49.55
CA SER A 45 5.51 -15.34 49.41
C SER A 45 6.20 -14.51 48.35
N SER A 46 5.67 -14.56 47.13
CA SER A 46 6.07 -13.69 46.05
C SER A 46 5.70 -12.27 46.50
N SER A 47 6.70 -11.52 46.97
CA SER A 47 6.55 -10.13 47.33
C SER A 47 5.98 -9.39 46.11
N ARG A 48 4.70 -9.03 46.18
CA ARG A 48 4.07 -8.18 45.18
C ARG A 48 4.66 -6.80 45.36
N LYS A 49 5.64 -6.44 44.52
CA LYS A 49 6.19 -5.10 44.46
C LYS A 49 5.06 -4.14 44.08
N ALA A 50 4.64 -3.31 45.02
CA ALA A 50 3.77 -2.18 44.74
C ALA A 50 4.62 -1.06 44.13
N PHE A 51 4.27 -0.58 42.94
CA PHE A 51 4.91 0.59 42.33
C PHE A 51 4.66 1.83 43.17
N SER A 52 5.70 2.65 43.38
CA SER A 52 5.52 3.92 44.07
C SER A 52 4.82 4.94 43.17
N LEU A 53 3.96 5.78 43.75
CA LEU A 53 3.32 6.87 43.01
C LEU A 53 4.37 7.80 42.38
N ILE A 54 5.49 8.04 43.09
CA ILE A 54 6.57 8.90 42.58
C ILE A 54 7.26 8.31 41.35
N GLU A 55 7.34 6.98 41.28
CA GLU A 55 7.93 6.22 40.16
C GLU A 55 7.10 6.41 38.89
N LEU A 56 5.77 6.39 39.02
CA LEU A 56 4.90 6.68 37.89
C LEU A 56 4.97 8.17 37.50
N VAL A 57 5.02 9.07 38.49
CA VAL A 57 5.07 10.52 38.25
C VAL A 57 6.32 10.93 37.47
N ILE A 58 7.51 10.46 37.86
CA ILE A 58 8.74 10.80 37.15
C ILE A 58 8.73 10.26 35.71
N VAL A 59 8.16 9.07 35.49
CA VAL A 59 8.07 8.47 34.15
C VAL A 59 7.19 9.32 33.23
N VAL A 60 6.00 9.72 33.68
CA VAL A 60 5.12 10.55 32.84
C VAL A 60 5.68 11.95 32.60
N VAL A 61 6.44 12.51 33.55
CA VAL A 61 7.14 13.79 33.37
C VAL A 61 8.21 13.68 32.28
N ILE A 62 9.05 12.65 32.32
CA ILE A 62 10.09 12.45 31.30
C ILE A 62 9.46 12.20 29.92
N LEU A 63 8.42 11.35 29.84
CA LEU A 63 7.67 11.13 28.61
C LEU A 63 7.03 12.43 28.07
N GLY A 64 6.54 13.30 28.98
CA GLY A 64 6.02 14.62 28.63
C GLY A 64 7.08 15.53 27.99
N ILE A 65 8.28 15.62 28.58
CA ILE A 65 9.37 16.44 28.05
C ILE A 65 9.84 15.93 26.68
N ILE A 66 10.03 14.62 26.53
CA ILE A 66 10.43 14.01 25.26
C ILE A 66 9.35 14.24 24.21
N GLY A 67 8.08 14.02 24.55
CA GLY A 67 6.94 14.21 23.65
C GLY A 67 6.84 15.65 23.13
N ALA A 68 7.05 16.64 24.00
CA ALA A 68 6.98 18.06 23.64
C ALA A 68 7.99 18.47 22.55
N ILE A 69 9.19 17.89 22.54
CA ILE A 69 10.23 18.21 21.54
C ILE A 69 10.13 17.29 20.31
N ALA A 70 9.82 16.00 20.54
CA ALA A 70 9.80 15.01 19.48
C ALA A 70 8.65 15.22 18.49
N ILE A 71 7.44 15.53 18.96
CA ILE A 71 6.24 15.63 18.11
C ILE A 71 6.38 16.76 17.07
N PRO A 72 6.74 18.01 17.43
CA PRO A 72 6.86 19.09 16.45
C PRO A 72 7.98 18.82 15.42
N ARG A 73 9.10 18.24 15.86
CA ARG A 73 10.23 17.90 14.98
C ARG A 73 9.85 16.79 13.99
N MET A 74 9.19 15.74 14.47
CA MET A 74 8.74 14.62 13.63
C MET A 74 7.71 15.10 12.60
N SER A 75 6.76 15.96 12.99
CA SER A 75 5.75 16.51 12.08
C SER A 75 6.39 17.29 10.92
N ARG A 76 7.32 18.21 11.22
CA ARG A 76 8.04 18.96 10.18
C ARG A 76 8.89 18.06 9.27
N GLY A 77 9.53 17.04 9.84
CA GLY A 77 10.27 16.04 9.06
C GLY A 77 9.36 15.26 8.10
N ALA A 78 8.15 14.91 8.54
CA ALA A 78 7.17 14.23 7.71
C ALA A 78 6.60 15.10 6.59
N GLU A 79 6.45 16.41 6.82
CA GLU A 79 6.05 17.38 5.78
C GLU A 79 7.13 17.51 4.71
N GLY A 80 8.38 17.81 5.10
CA GLY A 80 9.49 17.95 4.12
C GLY A 80 9.78 16.66 3.33
N ALA A 81 9.51 15.49 3.92
CA ALA A 81 9.59 14.22 3.19
C ALA A 81 8.52 14.10 2.09
N LYS A 82 7.30 14.63 2.31
CA LYS A 82 6.25 14.63 1.29
C LYS A 82 6.55 15.62 0.17
N ASP A 83 7.13 16.77 0.50
CA ASP A 83 7.55 17.77 -0.49
C ASP A 83 8.65 17.21 -1.40
N SER A 84 9.65 16.56 -0.79
CA SER A 84 10.71 15.86 -1.52
C SER A 84 10.17 14.74 -2.42
N ALA A 85 9.17 14.01 -1.92
CA ALA A 85 8.51 12.97 -2.70
C ALA A 85 7.72 13.55 -3.89
N LEU A 86 7.04 14.69 -3.74
CA LEU A 86 6.39 15.39 -4.86
C LEU A 86 7.39 15.75 -5.96
N ILE A 87 8.55 16.32 -5.60
CA ILE A 87 9.59 16.70 -6.56
C ILE A 87 10.11 15.46 -7.30
N THR A 88 10.31 14.36 -6.58
CA THR A 88 10.76 13.09 -7.15
C THR A 88 9.71 12.48 -8.09
N ASP A 89 8.43 12.52 -7.71
CA ASP A 89 7.31 12.02 -8.52
C ASP A 89 7.19 12.85 -9.81
N LEU A 90 7.30 14.18 -9.73
CA LEU A 90 7.32 15.07 -10.91
C LEU A 90 8.51 14.78 -11.82
N ALA A 91 9.71 14.61 -11.27
CA ALA A 91 10.89 14.28 -12.06
C ALA A 91 10.72 12.94 -12.79
N THR A 92 10.15 11.94 -12.11
CA THR A 92 9.88 10.61 -12.69
C THR A 92 8.86 10.71 -13.83
N LEU A 93 7.77 11.45 -13.63
CA LEU A 93 6.73 11.65 -14.65
C LEU A 93 7.25 12.44 -15.86
N ARG A 94 7.99 13.53 -15.63
CA ARG A 94 8.60 14.34 -16.70
C ARG A 94 9.59 13.51 -17.52
N ALA A 95 10.47 12.76 -16.86
CA ALA A 95 11.41 11.86 -17.55
C ALA A 95 10.69 10.79 -18.40
N ALA A 96 9.59 10.23 -17.89
CA ALA A 96 8.79 9.26 -18.65
C ALA A 96 8.14 9.90 -19.90
N ILE A 97 7.59 11.11 -19.77
CA ILE A 97 7.00 11.87 -20.89
C ILE A 97 8.06 12.23 -21.93
N ASP A 98 9.24 12.69 -21.50
CA ASP A 98 10.34 13.08 -22.38
C ASP A 98 10.91 11.88 -23.14
N LEU A 99 11.03 10.72 -22.47
CA LEU A 99 11.48 9.48 -23.10
C LEU A 99 10.44 8.98 -24.12
N TYR A 100 9.15 9.02 -23.78
CA TYR A 100 8.07 8.72 -24.73
C TYR A 100 8.17 9.60 -25.98
N HIS A 101 8.28 10.91 -25.78
CA HIS A 101 8.37 11.90 -26.86
C HIS A 101 9.58 11.65 -27.76
N THR A 102 10.71 11.26 -27.18
CA THR A 102 11.94 10.94 -27.93
C THR A 102 11.77 9.69 -28.79
N GLU A 103 11.10 8.66 -28.28
CA GLU A 103 10.90 7.40 -29.01
C GLU A 103 9.77 7.46 -30.06
N HIS A 104 8.82 8.39 -29.93
CA HIS A 104 7.67 8.56 -30.81
C HIS A 104 7.80 9.77 -31.74
N GLU A 105 8.99 9.97 -32.33
CA GLU A 105 9.25 10.99 -33.36
C GLU A 105 8.86 12.42 -32.96
N GLY A 106 8.98 12.77 -31.68
CA GLY A 106 8.61 14.09 -31.16
C GLY A 106 7.12 14.26 -30.88
N VAL A 107 6.36 13.17 -30.80
CA VAL A 107 4.95 13.19 -30.41
C VAL A 107 4.82 12.93 -28.92
N TYR A 108 4.19 13.87 -28.20
CA TYR A 108 3.87 13.68 -26.79
C TYR A 108 2.70 12.71 -26.57
N PRO A 109 2.61 12.05 -25.40
CA PRO A 109 1.44 11.26 -25.04
C PRO A 109 0.14 12.05 -25.18
N THR A 110 -0.92 11.39 -25.60
CA THR A 110 -2.25 12.02 -25.66
C THR A 110 -2.85 12.11 -24.25
N VAL A 111 -3.63 13.17 -23.97
CA VAL A 111 -4.31 13.28 -22.67
C VAL A 111 -5.19 12.07 -22.37
N ALA A 112 -5.88 11.54 -23.39
CA ALA A 112 -6.81 10.43 -23.23
C ALA A 112 -6.11 9.12 -22.83
N ASN A 113 -4.91 8.87 -23.36
CA ASN A 113 -4.22 7.59 -23.19
C ASN A 113 -2.89 7.70 -22.45
N ILE A 114 -2.55 8.86 -21.86
CA ILE A 114 -1.23 9.07 -21.23
C ILE A 114 -0.87 8.00 -20.21
N VAL A 115 -1.83 7.53 -19.42
CA VAL A 115 -1.58 6.48 -18.42
C VAL A 115 -1.14 5.18 -19.09
N ASP A 116 -1.90 4.72 -20.08
CA ASP A 116 -1.62 3.48 -20.80
C ASP A 116 -0.37 3.60 -21.68
N GLN A 117 -0.16 4.77 -22.30
CA GLN A 117 1.02 5.07 -23.11
C GLN A 117 2.31 5.14 -22.29
N LEU A 118 2.24 5.56 -21.03
CA LEU A 118 3.41 5.60 -20.15
C LEU A 118 3.68 4.27 -19.43
N THR A 119 2.64 3.50 -19.12
CA THR A 119 2.75 2.26 -18.33
C THR A 119 2.71 0.97 -19.14
N GLY A 120 2.29 1.04 -20.39
CA GLY A 120 2.21 -0.09 -21.32
C GLY A 120 3.25 -0.03 -22.43
N TYR A 121 3.19 -1.03 -23.32
CA TYR A 121 3.96 -1.04 -24.55
C TYR A 121 3.18 -0.38 -25.69
N THR A 122 3.86 0.40 -26.53
CA THR A 122 3.23 1.07 -27.68
C THR A 122 3.94 0.75 -29.00
N ASP A 123 3.21 0.94 -30.11
CA ASP A 123 3.81 1.07 -31.44
C ASP A 123 4.31 2.50 -31.69
N ILE A 124 4.90 2.75 -32.86
CA ILE A 124 5.46 4.07 -33.23
C ILE A 124 4.41 5.20 -33.22
N ASN A 125 3.13 4.88 -33.40
CA ASN A 125 2.04 5.86 -33.40
C ASN A 125 1.45 6.07 -32.00
N GLY A 126 2.02 5.42 -30.98
CA GLY A 126 1.51 5.50 -29.61
C GLY A 126 0.29 4.63 -29.35
N THR A 127 -0.05 3.69 -30.25
CA THR A 127 -1.12 2.72 -30.02
C THR A 127 -0.67 1.72 -28.96
N VAL A 128 -1.48 1.51 -27.93
CA VAL A 128 -1.15 0.62 -26.82
C VAL A 128 -1.34 -0.85 -27.21
N SER A 129 -0.42 -1.71 -26.78
CA SER A 129 -0.45 -3.15 -27.00
C SER A 129 -1.76 -3.76 -26.45
N PRO A 130 -2.56 -4.44 -27.29
CA PRO A 130 -3.83 -5.04 -26.85
C PRO A 130 -3.62 -6.23 -25.91
N THR A 131 -2.42 -6.82 -25.90
CA THR A 131 -2.06 -7.92 -25.00
C THR A 131 -1.36 -7.45 -23.72
N GLY A 132 -0.99 -6.16 -23.65
CA GLY A 132 -0.16 -5.64 -22.56
C GLY A 132 1.29 -6.11 -22.58
N GLU A 133 1.69 -6.87 -23.61
CA GLU A 133 3.03 -7.45 -23.74
C GLU A 133 3.81 -6.79 -24.87
N LYS A 134 5.14 -6.87 -24.77
CA LYS A 134 6.05 -6.46 -25.83
C LYS A 134 5.94 -7.45 -26.99
N THR A 135 5.68 -6.94 -28.19
CA THR A 135 5.61 -7.77 -29.41
C THR A 135 6.31 -7.06 -30.56
N GLY A 136 6.35 -7.66 -31.76
CA GLY A 136 7.10 -7.12 -32.89
C GLY A 136 6.71 -5.68 -33.28
N ALA A 137 5.43 -5.31 -33.19
CA ALA A 137 4.96 -3.96 -33.49
C ALA A 137 4.97 -3.04 -32.26
N TYR A 138 4.81 -3.60 -31.06
CA TYR A 138 4.69 -2.86 -29.80
C TYR A 138 5.99 -3.00 -28.99
N ILE A 139 7.02 -2.23 -29.35
CA ILE A 139 8.38 -2.36 -28.82
C ILE A 139 8.79 -1.23 -27.87
N TYR A 140 8.04 -0.13 -27.87
CA TYR A 140 8.32 1.10 -27.13
C TYR A 140 7.70 1.03 -25.73
N GLY A 141 8.36 1.65 -24.73
CA GLY A 141 7.93 1.60 -23.33
C GLY A 141 8.13 0.22 -22.64
N PRO A 142 7.53 0.02 -21.45
CA PRO A 142 6.89 1.05 -20.64
C PRO A 142 7.91 2.03 -20.06
N TYR A 143 7.47 3.26 -19.83
CA TYR A 143 8.32 4.37 -19.38
C TYR A 143 8.29 4.55 -17.86
N ILE A 144 7.19 4.12 -17.23
CA ILE A 144 7.01 4.12 -15.79
C ILE A 144 6.18 2.90 -15.38
N ARG A 145 6.40 2.37 -14.16
CA ARG A 145 5.67 1.18 -13.68
C ARG A 145 4.23 1.48 -13.26
N SER A 146 4.00 2.65 -12.71
CA SER A 146 2.68 3.12 -12.28
C SER A 146 2.72 4.63 -12.06
N ILE A 147 1.56 5.28 -12.19
CA ILE A 147 1.46 6.71 -11.91
C ILE A 147 1.50 6.94 -10.40
N PRO A 148 2.45 7.72 -9.87
CA PRO A 148 2.51 8.02 -8.45
C PRO A 148 1.29 8.84 -8.03
N ALA A 149 0.75 8.54 -6.84
CA ALA A 149 -0.28 9.36 -6.22
C ALA A 149 0.35 10.60 -5.56
N LEU A 150 -0.31 11.77 -5.68
CA LEU A 150 0.10 13.01 -5.03
C LEU A 150 0.34 12.83 -3.52
N LYS A 151 1.44 13.39 -3.01
CA LYS A 151 1.80 13.30 -1.58
C LYS A 151 1.38 14.50 -0.75
N VAL A 152 1.02 15.61 -1.38
CA VAL A 152 0.78 16.90 -0.71
C VAL A 152 -0.54 17.54 -1.15
N GLY A 153 -0.95 18.56 -0.40
CA GLY A 153 -2.12 19.37 -0.67
C GLY A 153 -3.47 18.66 -0.63
N THR A 154 -4.48 19.38 -1.08
CA THR A 154 -5.91 19.02 -1.04
C THR A 154 -6.22 17.78 -1.87
N ASN A 155 -5.46 17.54 -2.95
CA ASN A 155 -5.62 16.39 -3.84
C ASN A 155 -4.69 15.21 -3.50
N ARG A 156 -4.09 15.18 -2.30
CA ARG A 156 -3.28 14.05 -1.81
C ARG A 156 -3.99 12.71 -2.01
N GLY A 157 -3.24 11.72 -2.48
CA GLY A 157 -3.71 10.34 -2.70
C GLY A 157 -4.33 10.12 -4.08
N LYS A 158 -4.60 11.18 -4.85
CA LYS A 158 -5.07 11.07 -6.23
C LYS A 158 -3.89 10.83 -7.18
N SER A 159 -4.10 9.98 -8.19
CA SER A 159 -3.09 9.64 -9.22
C SER A 159 -3.58 9.83 -10.65
N GLY A 160 -4.84 10.22 -10.87
CA GLY A 160 -5.37 10.46 -12.22
C GLY A 160 -4.63 11.60 -12.92
N ILE A 161 -4.48 11.48 -14.23
CA ILE A 161 -3.89 12.51 -15.09
C ILE A 161 -4.99 13.01 -16.02
N ALA A 162 -5.14 14.33 -16.13
CA ALA A 162 -6.11 14.95 -17.05
C ALA A 162 -5.64 16.34 -17.49
N ALA A 163 -6.29 16.90 -18.52
CA ALA A 163 -6.02 18.27 -18.97
C ALA A 163 -6.63 19.36 -18.05
N ALA A 164 -7.57 18.97 -17.19
CA ALA A 164 -8.28 19.86 -16.27
C ALA A 164 -8.57 19.14 -14.94
N ASP A 165 -8.93 19.92 -13.91
CA ASP A 165 -9.30 19.39 -12.60
C ASP A 165 -10.54 18.48 -12.69
N GLY A 166 -10.60 17.48 -11.80
CA GLY A 166 -11.65 16.49 -11.78
C GLY A 166 -11.53 15.49 -10.64
N ALA A 167 -12.57 14.67 -10.48
CA ALA A 167 -12.57 13.60 -9.49
C ALA A 167 -11.43 12.61 -9.76
N GLY A 168 -10.63 12.31 -8.73
CA GLY A 168 -9.50 11.39 -8.85
C GLY A 168 -8.27 11.94 -9.58
N VAL A 169 -8.30 13.17 -10.11
CA VAL A 169 -7.17 13.78 -10.82
C VAL A 169 -6.14 14.34 -9.83
N GLY A 170 -4.94 13.78 -9.85
CA GLY A 170 -3.78 14.28 -9.11
C GLY A 170 -2.83 15.13 -9.95
N TRP A 171 -2.82 14.97 -11.27
CA TRP A 171 -1.86 15.63 -12.15
C TRP A 171 -2.56 16.32 -13.31
N ILE A 172 -2.16 17.57 -13.57
CA ILE A 172 -2.58 18.30 -14.77
C ILE A 172 -1.51 18.16 -15.83
N TYR A 173 -1.92 17.70 -17.01
CA TYR A 173 -1.06 17.45 -18.16
C TYR A 173 -1.48 18.26 -19.38
N ILE A 174 -0.52 18.89 -20.04
CA ILE A 174 -0.73 19.68 -21.26
C ILE A 174 0.03 18.99 -22.41
N ALA A 175 -0.71 18.27 -23.26
CA ALA A 175 -0.13 17.50 -24.37
C ALA A 175 0.62 18.35 -25.40
N ALA A 176 0.20 19.60 -25.61
CA ALA A 176 0.85 20.51 -26.55
C ALA A 176 2.29 20.87 -26.18
N SER A 177 2.65 20.78 -24.90
CA SER A 177 3.97 21.17 -24.39
C SER A 177 4.67 20.08 -23.58
N GLY A 178 4.05 18.89 -23.45
CA GLY A 178 4.53 17.82 -22.57
C GLY A 178 4.53 18.18 -21.08
N THR A 179 3.98 19.33 -20.69
CA THR A 179 4.11 19.83 -19.32
C THR A 179 3.17 19.09 -18.38
N ILE A 180 3.72 18.58 -17.27
CA ILE A 180 2.96 17.99 -16.17
C ILE A 180 3.24 18.75 -14.87
N LYS A 181 2.17 19.00 -14.10
CA LYS A 181 2.21 19.68 -12.80
C LYS A 181 1.23 19.06 -11.82
N ALA A 182 1.45 19.32 -10.53
CA ALA A 182 0.50 18.91 -9.49
C ALA A 182 -0.85 19.62 -9.67
N ASN A 183 -1.94 18.86 -9.60
CA ASN A 183 -3.29 19.41 -9.59
C ASN A 183 -3.61 19.94 -8.19
N LEU A 184 -3.15 21.14 -7.87
CA LEU A 184 -3.33 21.76 -6.56
C LEU A 184 -3.68 23.26 -6.69
N PRO A 185 -4.56 23.78 -5.82
CA PRO A 185 -4.83 25.22 -5.76
C PRO A 185 -3.62 26.01 -5.26
N ASP A 186 -3.59 27.31 -5.57
CA ASP A 186 -2.52 28.23 -5.15
C ASP A 186 -2.37 28.37 -3.62
N ALA A 187 -3.41 27.99 -2.86
CA ALA A 187 -3.37 27.98 -1.40
C ALA A 187 -2.52 26.83 -0.85
N ASP A 188 -2.29 25.77 -1.63
CA ASP A 188 -1.47 24.65 -1.20
C ASP A 188 0.01 24.98 -1.50
N VAL A 189 0.73 25.28 -0.42
CA VAL A 189 2.13 25.69 -0.43
C VAL A 189 3.01 24.78 0.43
N ASP A 190 4.30 24.77 0.13
CA ASP A 190 5.32 24.14 0.97
C ASP A 190 5.66 24.97 2.22
N ALA A 191 6.57 24.45 3.04
CA ALA A 191 7.05 25.14 4.23
C ALA A 191 7.75 26.49 3.94
N SER A 192 8.16 26.76 2.71
CA SER A 192 8.75 28.02 2.25
C SER A 192 7.73 29.01 1.68
N GLY A 193 6.46 28.61 1.52
CA GLY A 193 5.41 29.40 0.89
C GLY A 193 5.37 29.29 -0.63
N THR A 194 6.13 28.37 -1.23
CA THR A 194 6.11 28.13 -2.68
C THR A 194 4.90 27.25 -3.04
N LYS A 195 4.16 27.64 -4.07
CA LYS A 195 2.97 26.91 -4.53
C LYS A 195 3.35 25.59 -5.18
N TYR A 196 2.76 24.48 -4.75
CA TYR A 196 3.09 23.15 -5.31
C TYR A 196 2.77 23.02 -6.80
N ASN A 197 1.80 23.78 -7.32
CA ASN A 197 1.44 23.76 -8.74
C ASN A 197 2.45 24.51 -9.65
N THR A 198 3.48 25.13 -9.07
CA THR A 198 4.59 25.80 -9.77
C THR A 198 5.91 25.01 -9.76
N TYR A 199 5.94 23.88 -9.07
CA TYR A 199 7.07 22.95 -9.06
C TYR A 199 7.30 22.30 -10.44
#